data_AF-A0ABD0NMW8-F1
#
_entry.id   AF-A0ABD0NMW8-F1
#
_cell.length_a   1.000
_cell.length_b   1.000
_cell.length_c   1.000
_cell.angle_alpha   90.00
_cell.angle_beta   90.00
_cell.angle_gamma   90.00
#
_symmetry.space_group_name_H-M   'P 1'
#
loop_
_entity.id
_entity.type
_entity.pdbx_description
1 polymer ?
#
loop_
_entity_poly.entity_id
_entity_poly.type
_entity_poly.pdbx_seq_one_letter_code
_entity_poly.pdbx_strand_id
1 'polypeptide(L)'
;VLKSLPRVEGRPGASLPPMDFQVLEKQLRDAHGDEITPEDVMSAAMYPKVFQEFKEFTRTFGPVDCLDTRLFLDGPKIAEEFE
;
A
#
# COMPACT_ATOMS: atom_id res chain seq x y z
N VAL A 1 9.48 32.37 -1.75
CA VAL A 1 9.24 30.91 -1.64
C VAL A 1 7.78 30.59 -1.29
N LEU A 2 7.24 31.05 -0.16
CA LEU A 2 5.85 30.71 0.24
C LEU A 2 4.73 31.57 -0.37
N LYS A 3 5.07 32.70 -1.03
CA LYS A 3 4.11 33.68 -1.59
C LYS A 3 2.95 33.95 -0.61
N SER A 4 1.74 33.46 -0.92
CA SER A 4 0.48 33.65 -0.21
C SER A 4 -0.09 32.36 0.41
N LEU A 5 0.73 31.32 0.58
CA LEU A 5 0.29 30.06 1.19
C LEU A 5 0.20 30.18 2.72
N PRO A 6 -0.80 29.56 3.35
CA PRO A 6 -0.98 29.58 4.79
C PRO A 6 0.19 28.90 5.49
N ARG A 7 0.61 29.45 6.62
CA ARG A 7 1.64 28.88 7.48
C ARG A 7 0.98 28.03 8.56
N VAL A 8 1.63 26.93 8.91
CA VAL A 8 1.26 26.15 10.08
C VAL A 8 2.16 26.62 11.23
N GLU A 9 1.55 27.14 12.29
CA GLU A 9 2.27 27.55 13.50
C GLU A 9 2.27 26.42 14.52
N GLY A 10 3.42 26.15 15.14
CA GLY A 10 3.56 25.08 16.12
C GLY A 10 3.67 23.67 15.51
N ARG A 11 3.14 22.65 16.19
CA ARG A 11 3.22 21.25 15.75
C ARG A 11 2.12 20.95 14.73
N PRO A 12 2.43 20.55 13.48
CA PRO A 12 1.41 20.30 12.45
C PRO A 12 0.35 19.28 12.84
N GLY A 13 0.73 18.22 13.56
CA GLY A 13 -0.21 17.21 14.05
C GLY A 13 -1.18 17.69 15.14
N ALA A 14 -1.04 18.91 15.67
CA ALA A 14 -1.98 19.46 16.65
C ALA A 14 -3.24 20.02 15.98
N SER A 15 -3.14 20.54 14.75
CA SER A 15 -4.27 21.07 14.00
C SER A 15 -4.89 20.05 13.03
N LEU A 16 -4.20 18.94 12.77
CA LEU A 16 -4.72 17.87 11.92
C LEU A 16 -5.85 17.11 12.61
N PRO A 17 -6.99 16.91 11.93
CA PRO A 17 -8.06 16.10 12.47
C PRO A 17 -7.61 14.63 12.58
N PRO A 18 -8.15 13.88 13.56
CA PRO A 18 -7.90 12.45 13.66
C PRO A 18 -8.47 11.74 12.43
N MET A 19 -7.69 10.80 11.89
CA MET A 19 -8.13 9.96 10.77
C MET A 19 -9.10 8.88 11.26
N ASP A 20 -10.13 8.61 10.46
CA ASP A 20 -11.11 7.56 10.74
C ASP A 20 -10.67 6.24 10.10
N PHE A 21 -10.11 5.35 10.92
CA PHE A 21 -9.65 4.04 10.48
C PHE A 21 -10.80 3.07 10.17
N GLN A 22 -11.99 3.23 10.78
CA GLN A 22 -13.13 2.35 10.54
C GLN A 22 -13.73 2.61 9.16
N VAL A 23 -13.80 3.88 8.76
CA VAL A 23 -14.21 4.25 7.41
C VAL A 23 -13.21 3.75 6.38
N LEU A 24 -11.91 3.91 6.64
CA LEU A 24 -10.86 3.43 5.74
C LEU A 24 -10.91 1.90 5.59
N GLU A 25 -11.03 1.16 6.69
CA GLU A 25 -11.16 -0.29 6.67
C GLU A 25 -12.35 -0.75 5.82
N LYS A 26 -13.50 -0.11 5.97
CA LYS A 26 -14.68 -0.42 5.16
C LYS A 26 -14.43 -0.17 3.66
N GLN A 27 -13.81 0.96 3.32
CA GLN A 27 -13.47 1.28 1.93
C GLN A 27 -12.52 0.25 1.32
N LEU A 28 -11.53 -0.22 2.09
CA LEU A 28 -10.59 -1.23 1.64
C LEU A 28 -11.26 -2.59 1.42
N ARG A 29 -12.17 -2.98 2.32
CA ARG A 29 -12.96 -4.22 2.15
C ARG A 29 -13.86 -4.17 0.91
N ASP A 30 -14.52 -3.03 0.69
CA ASP A 30 -15.37 -2.83 -0.50
C ASP A 30 -14.55 -2.90 -1.81
N ALA A 31 -13.29 -2.42 -1.79
CA ALA A 31 -12.43 -2.37 -2.97
C ALA A 31 -11.65 -3.68 -3.26
N HIS A 32 -11.18 -4.36 -2.21
CA HIS A 32 -10.23 -5.47 -2.32
C HIS A 32 -10.76 -6.80 -1.77
N GLY A 33 -11.96 -6.82 -1.18
CA GLY A 33 -12.59 -8.01 -0.59
C GLY A 33 -12.38 -8.14 0.92
N ASP A 34 -12.87 -9.24 1.49
CA ASP A 34 -12.95 -9.43 2.95
C ASP A 34 -11.61 -9.79 3.63
N GLU A 35 -10.55 -10.06 2.86
CA GLU A 35 -9.22 -10.42 3.36
C GLU A 35 -8.33 -9.19 3.65
N ILE A 36 -8.89 -8.16 4.30
CA ILE A 36 -8.14 -6.97 4.74
C ILE A 36 -7.78 -7.12 6.21
N THR A 37 -6.50 -7.01 6.52
CA THR A 37 -6.00 -7.05 7.89
C THR A 37 -5.83 -5.64 8.49
N PRO A 38 -5.68 -5.50 9.81
CA PRO A 38 -5.40 -4.20 10.43
C PRO A 38 -4.10 -3.54 9.91
N GLU A 39 -3.10 -4.33 9.53
CA GLU A 39 -1.83 -3.87 8.97
C GLU A 39 -2.01 -3.26 7.57
N ASP A 40 -2.93 -3.81 6.77
CA ASP A 40 -3.31 -3.25 5.47
C ASP A 40 -3.95 -1.88 5.63
N VAL A 41 -4.82 -1.69 6.63
CA VAL A 41 -5.44 -0.39 6.94
C VAL A 41 -4.38 0.65 7.27
N MET A 42 -3.37 0.28 8.07
CA MET A 42 -2.25 1.17 8.39
C MET A 42 -1.39 1.49 7.18
N SER A 43 -1.14 0.49 6.32
CA SER A 43 -0.35 0.67 5.09
C SER A 43 -1.05 1.62 4.11
N ALA A 44 -2.37 1.48 3.96
CA ALA A 44 -3.18 2.39 3.16
C ALA A 44 -3.27 3.80 3.77
N ALA A 45 -3.32 3.92 5.10
CA ALA A 45 -3.33 5.22 5.78
C ALA A 45 -2.02 6.00 5.56
N MET A 46 -0.88 5.28 5.52
CA MET A 46 0.44 5.88 5.31
C MET A 46 0.71 6.16 3.82
N TYR A 47 0.37 5.21 2.94
CA TYR A 47 0.69 5.26 1.51
C TYR A 47 -0.49 4.78 0.64
N PRO A 48 -1.57 5.56 0.51
CA PRO A 48 -2.81 5.10 -0.10
C PRO A 48 -2.63 4.66 -1.56
N LYS A 49 -1.90 5.44 -2.35
CA LYS A 49 -1.64 5.12 -3.77
C LYS A 49 -0.77 3.87 -3.93
N VAL A 50 0.31 3.78 -3.14
CA VAL A 50 1.26 2.66 -3.23
C VAL A 50 0.60 1.36 -2.79
N PHE A 51 -0.23 1.41 -1.74
CA PHE A 51 -0.99 0.26 -1.28
C PHE A 51 -1.97 -0.25 -2.34
N GLN A 52 -2.67 0.67 -3.01
CA GLN A 52 -3.58 0.31 -4.09
C GLN A 52 -2.84 -0.39 -5.23
N GLU A 53 -1.73 0.20 -5.71
CA GLU A 53 -0.90 -0.39 -6.76
C GLU A 53 -0.35 -1.76 -6.36
N PHE A 54 0.06 -1.91 -5.09
CA PHE A 54 0.51 -3.19 -4.53
C PHE A 54 -0.59 -4.25 -4.53
N LYS A 55 -1.80 -3.94 -4.05
CA LYS A 55 -2.93 -4.90 -4.05
C LYS A 55 -3.37 -5.27 -5.47
N GLU A 56 -3.36 -4.33 -6.42
CA GLU A 56 -3.63 -4.61 -7.84
C GLU A 56 -2.57 -5.54 -8.45
N PHE A 57 -1.30 -5.34 -8.11
CA PHE A 57 -0.19 -6.19 -8.51
C PHE A 57 -0.33 -7.61 -7.94
N THR A 58 -0.56 -7.76 -6.63
CA THR A 58 -0.76 -9.08 -5.98
C THR A 58 -2.01 -9.78 -6.51
N ARG A 59 -3.07 -9.05 -6.86
CA ARG A 59 -4.27 -9.63 -7.50
C ARG A 59 -3.96 -10.20 -8.89
N THR A 60 -3.05 -9.58 -9.63
CA THR A 60 -2.71 -9.98 -11.01
C THR A 60 -1.70 -11.11 -11.04
N PHE A 61 -0.67 -11.06 -10.20
CA PHE A 61 0.48 -11.99 -10.22
C PHE A 61 0.47 -13.01 -9.08
N GLY A 62 -0.43 -12.86 -8.11
CA GLY A 62 -0.46 -13.68 -6.90
C GLY A 62 0.65 -13.31 -5.90
N PRO A 63 0.86 -14.15 -4.88
CA PRO A 63 1.95 -13.99 -3.91
C PRO A 63 3.29 -14.34 -4.57
N VAL A 64 4.08 -13.30 -4.87
CA VAL A 64 5.41 -13.42 -5.49
C VAL A 64 6.56 -13.20 -4.50
N ASP A 65 6.23 -13.07 -3.21
CA ASP A 65 7.16 -12.90 -2.10
C ASP A 65 7.96 -14.17 -1.79
N CYS A 66 7.44 -15.34 -2.17
CA CYS A 66 8.11 -16.63 -1.99
C CYS A 66 9.04 -17.01 -3.15
N LEU A 67 9.10 -16.22 -4.22
CA LEU A 67 10.00 -16.48 -5.35
C LEU A 67 11.44 -16.14 -4.98
N ASP A 68 12.40 -16.95 -5.44
CA ASP A 68 13.81 -16.59 -5.35
C ASP A 68 14.06 -15.22 -6.01
N THR A 69 14.88 -14.38 -5.36
CA THR A 69 15.14 -13.00 -5.81
C THR A 69 15.57 -12.92 -7.28
N ARG A 70 16.35 -13.90 -7.77
CA ARG A 70 16.74 -13.97 -9.18
C ARG A 70 15.54 -14.24 -10.08
N LEU A 71 14.68 -15.18 -9.73
CA LEU A 71 13.48 -15.52 -10.51
C LEU A 71 12.49 -14.36 -10.52
N PHE A 72 12.34 -13.65 -9.40
CA PHE A 72 11.49 -12.47 -9.32
C PHE A 72 11.96 -11.32 -10.22
N LEU A 73 13.27 -11.06 -10.29
CA LEU A 73 13.82 -9.92 -11.03
C LEU A 73 14.10 -10.22 -12.50
N ASP A 74 14.71 -11.37 -12.81
CA ASP A 74 15.17 -11.73 -14.16
C ASP A 74 14.29 -12.78 -14.85
N GLY A 75 13.44 -13.48 -14.10
CA GLY A 75 12.69 -14.63 -14.59
C GLY A 75 13.53 -15.91 -14.77
N PRO A 76 12.89 -17.04 -15.11
CA PRO A 76 13.58 -18.30 -15.38
C PRO A 76 14.28 -18.28 -16.75
N LYS A 77 15.40 -18.99 -16.86
CA LYS A 77 16.07 -19.20 -18.16
C LYS A 77 15.32 -20.23 -19.00
N ILE A 78 15.55 -20.19 -20.31
CA ILE A 78 15.02 -21.20 -21.23
C ILE A 78 15.57 -22.57 -20.81
N ALA A 79 14.66 -23.54 -20.61
CA ALA A 79 14.95 -24.90 -20.14
C ALA A 79 15.53 -25.02 -18.72
N GLU A 80 15.33 -24.02 -17.86
CA GLU A 80 15.66 -24.09 -16.44
C GLU A 80 14.49 -24.67 -15.63
N GLU A 81 14.76 -25.72 -14.86
CA GLU A 81 13.84 -26.22 -13.82
C GLU A 81 14.09 -25.44 -12.52
N PHE A 82 13.01 -24.99 -11.88
CA PHE A 82 13.02 -24.32 -10.58
C PHE A 82 11.90 -24.89 -9.71
N GLU A 83 12.09 -24.88 -8.39
CA GLU A 83 11.13 -25.35 -7.39
C GLU A 83 10.42 -24.17 -6.71
#